data_AF-A0A2V6W589-F1
#
_entry.id   AF-A0A2V6W589-F1
#
_cell.length_a   1.000
_cell.length_b   1.000
_cell.length_c   1.000
_cell.angle_alpha   90.00
_cell.angle_beta   90.00
_cell.angle_gamma   90.00
#
_symmetry.space_group_name_H-M   'P 1'
#
loop_
_entity.id
_entity.type
_entity.pdbx_description
1 polymer ?
#
loop_
_entity_poly.entity_id
_entity_poly.type
_entity_poly.pdbx_seq_one_letter_code
_entity_poly.pdbx_strand_id
1 'polypeptide(L)' 'MMTCRCGGPLRLDLGHISEAQRFNCLTTARLLWKCCLCGRSLWLEQAAVASRSGSVTLAETKAVA' A
#
# COMPACT_ATOMS: atom_id res chain seq x y z
N MET A 1 9.96 10.63 -2.72
CA MET A 1 10.28 9.41 -1.95
C MET A 1 9.34 9.37 -0.75
N MET A 2 8.58 8.29 -0.53
CA MET A 2 7.70 8.19 0.64
C MET A 2 8.55 8.01 1.91
N THR A 3 8.23 8.79 2.95
CA THR A 3 8.93 8.77 4.24
C THR A 3 7.96 8.36 5.34
N CYS A 4 8.43 7.51 6.26
CA CYS A 4 7.66 7.16 7.45
C CYS A 4 7.57 8.37 8.40
N ARG A 5 6.58 8.37 9.29
CA ARG A 5 6.47 9.39 10.37
C ARG A 5 7.71 9.47 11.26
N CYS A 6 8.50 8.41 11.36
CA CYS A 6 9.77 8.44 12.09
C CYS A 6 10.95 9.05 11.31
N GLY A 7 10.72 9.57 10.09
CA GLY A 7 11.76 10.05 9.19
C GLY A 7 12.48 8.96 8.40
N GLY A 8 12.21 7.67 8.68
CA GLY A 8 12.84 6.56 7.98
C GLY A 8 12.31 6.33 6.57
N PRO A 9 13.14 5.81 5.64
CA PRO A 9 12.70 5.50 4.29
C PRO A 9 11.67 4.37 4.31
N LEU A 10 10.60 4.53 3.54
CA LEU A 10 9.65 3.46 3.24
C LEU A 10 10.09 2.73 1.97
N ARG A 11 10.17 1.40 2.03
CA ARG A 11 10.45 0.54 0.87
C ARG A 11 9.22 -0.29 0.53
N LEU A 12 8.95 -0.41 -0.77
CA LEU A 12 7.90 -1.28 -1.27
C LEU A 12 8.26 -2.74 -0.98
N ASP A 13 7.30 -3.47 -0.42
CA ASP A 13 7.43 -4.90 -0.15
C ASP A 13 7.22 -5.68 -1.45
N LEU A 14 8.33 -5.94 -2.13
CA LEU A 14 8.35 -6.73 -3.35
C LEU A 14 7.99 -8.21 -3.11
N GLY A 15 8.15 -8.71 -1.88
CA GLY A 15 7.74 -10.06 -1.51
C GLY A 15 6.23 -10.21 -1.60
N HIS A 16 5.49 -9.23 -1.08
CA HIS A 16 4.03 -9.19 -1.17
C HIS A 16 3.54 -9.14 -2.64
N ILE A 17 4.21 -8.38 -3.50
CA ILE A 17 3.87 -8.28 -4.93
C ILE A 17 4.17 -9.60 -5.66
N SER A 18 5.32 -10.21 -5.38
CA SER A 18 5.70 -11.50 -5.98
C SER A 18 4.72 -12.61 -5.59
N GLU A 19 4.25 -12.61 -4.34
CA GLU A 19 3.22 -13.54 -3.88
C GLU A 19 1.87 -13.29 -4.57
N ALA A 20 1.44 -12.04 -4.68
CA ALA A 20 0.24 -11.69 -5.42
C ALA A 20 0.29 -12.09 -6.90
N GLN A 21 1.47 -12.00 -7.53
CA GLN A 21 1.69 -12.53 -8.88
C GLN A 21 1.52 -14.04 -8.94
N ARG A 22 2.10 -14.78 -7.99
CA ARG A 22 1.99 -16.25 -7.92
C ARG A 22 0.54 -16.72 -7.81
N PHE A 23 -0.29 -15.97 -7.08
CA PHE A 23 -1.72 -16.28 -6.93
C PHE A 23 -2.63 -15.60 -7.97
N ASN A 24 -2.05 -14.94 -8.99
CA ASN A 24 -2.78 -14.20 -10.03
C ASN A 24 -3.80 -13.17 -9.49
N CYS A 25 -3.50 -12.58 -8.33
CA CYS A 25 -4.34 -11.58 -7.66
C CYS A 25 -3.69 -10.19 -7.65
N LEU A 26 -2.71 -9.94 -8.54
CA LEU A 26 -2.00 -8.67 -8.62
C LEU A 26 -2.94 -7.46 -8.83
N THR A 27 -4.06 -7.65 -9.52
CA THR A 27 -5.06 -6.60 -9.77
C THR A 27 -5.83 -6.17 -8.52
N THR A 28 -5.86 -7.00 -7.47
CA THR A 28 -6.52 -6.71 -6.19
C THR A 28 -5.51 -6.55 -5.04
N ALA A 29 -4.23 -6.78 -5.30
CA ALA A 29 -3.18 -6.69 -4.30
C ALA A 29 -2.89 -5.23 -3.93
N ARG A 30 -2.91 -4.95 -2.62
CA ARG A 30 -2.59 -3.63 -2.08
C ARG A 30 -1.09 -3.43 -2.07
N LEU A 31 -0.62 -2.21 -2.34
CA LEU A 31 0.81 -1.92 -2.25
C LEU A 31 1.20 -1.79 -0.78
N LEU A 32 2.04 -2.71 -0.31
CA LEU A 32 2.58 -2.70 1.04
C LEU A 32 3.94 -1.99 1.05
N TRP A 33 4.08 -0.96 1.86
CA TRP A 33 5.33 -0.25 2.10
C TRP A 33 5.77 -0.45 3.53
N LYS A 34 7.05 -0.77 3.76
CA LYS A 34 7.60 -0.99 5.11
C LYS A 34 8.74 -0.03 5.42
N CYS A 35 8.73 0.53 6.61
CA CYS A 35 9.78 1.43 7.07
C CYS A 35 11.02 0.63 7.48
N CYS A 36 12.18 1.00 6.94
CA CYS A 36 13.44 0.33 7.27
C CYS A 36 13.95 0.63 8.69
N LEU A 37 13.46 1.69 9.34
CA LEU A 37 13.92 2.09 10.67
C LEU A 37 13.00 1.58 11.78
N CYS A 38 11.69 1.82 11.68
CA CYS A 38 10.75 1.47 12.75
C CYS A 38 9.85 0.28 12.42
N GLY A 39 10.00 -0.34 11.24
CA GLY A 39 9.23 -1.51 10.85
C GLY A 39 7.75 -1.27 10.51
N ARG A 40 7.24 -0.03 10.67
CA ARG A 40 5.85 0.32 10.35
C ARG A 40 5.51 0.03 8.90
N SER A 41 4.32 -0.55 8.71
CA SER A 41 3.74 -0.83 7.41
C SER A 41 2.73 0.25 7.02
N LEU A 42 2.72 0.61 5.74
CA LEU A 42 1.76 1.51 5.13
C LEU A 42 1.13 0.79 3.94
N TRP A 43 -0.18 0.60 3.99
CA TRP A 43 -0.95 0.08 2.87
C TRP A 43 -1.41 1.25 2.03
N LEU A 44 -1.07 1.21 0.75
CA LEU A 44 -1.69 2.08 -0.24
C LEU A 44 -2.70 1.23 -1.00
N GLU A 45 -3.97 1.62 -0.96
CA GLU A 45 -4.91 1.17 -1.97
C GLU A 45 -4.29 1.54 -3.31
N GLN A 46 -4.13 0.56 -4.19
CA GLN A 46 -3.78 0.86 -5.57
C GLN A 46 -4.96 1.68 -6.08
N ALA A 47 -4.77 2.99 -6.22
CA ALA A 47 -5.79 3.89 -6.75
C ALA A 47 -6.21 3.25 -8.06
N ALA A 48 -7.41 2.67 -8.03
CA ALA A 48 -7.95 1.94 -9.15
C ALA A 48 -7.76 2.84 -10.36
N VAL A 49 -7.12 2.31 -11.40
CA VAL A 49 -7.37 2.81 -12.75
C VAL A 49 -8.80 2.37 -13.09
N ALA A 50 -9.75 2.91 -12.33
CA ALA A 50 -11.17 2.91 -12.57
C ALA A 50 -11.53 4.38 -12.78
N SER A 51 -11.00 4.95 -13.86
CA SER A 51 -11.79 5.95 -14.58
C SER A 51 -13.03 5.25 -15.11
N ARG A 52 -14.05 5.14 -14.26
CA ARG A 52 -15.43 5.54 -14.54
C ARG A 52 -16.31 5.19 -13.35
N SER A 53 -16.91 6.25 -12.84
CA SER A 53 -18.14 6.28 -12.05
C SER A 53 -18.05 5.96 -10.56
N GLY A 54 -18.32 7.01 -9.78
CA GLY A 54 -19.12 6.89 -8.57
C GLY A 54 -18.37 7.12 -7.27
N SER A 55 -18.39 8.37 -6.81
CA SER A 55 -18.28 8.78 -5.39
C SER A 55 -17.19 8.10 -4.56
N VAL A 56 -16.01 8.72 -4.52
CA VAL A 56 -15.02 8.44 -3.48
C VAL A 56 -15.51 9.07 -2.17
N THR A 57 -16.13 8.27 -1.31
CA THR A 57 -16.14 8.61 0.12
C THR A 57 -14.71 8.42 0.62
N LEU A 58 -14.13 9.50 1.13
CA LEU A 58 -12.81 9.50 1.76
C LEU A 58 -12.93 8.64 3.03
N ALA A 59 -12.75 7.32 2.89
CA ALA A 59 -12.69 6.41 4.02
C ALA A 59 -11.41 6.74 4.79
N GLU A 60 -11.62 7.43 5.90
CA GLU A 60 -10.67 7.74 6.96
C GLU A 60 -9.63 6.63 7.10
N THR A 61 -8.37 6.97 6.81
CA THR A 61 -7.23 6.07 6.97
C THR A 61 -7.06 5.75 8.46
N LYS A 62 -7.69 4.67 8.92
CA LYS A 62 -7.41 4.10 10.23
C LYS A 62 -6.07 3.37 10.14
N ALA A 63 -5.01 4.05 10.58
CA ALA A 63 -3.74 3.41 10.85
C ALA A 63 -3.94 2.43 12.01
N VAL A 64 -3.96 1.13 11.71
CA VAL A 64 -3.88 0.09 12.74
C VAL A 64 -2.43 0.07 13.23
N ALA A 65 -2.25 0.39 14.51
CA ALA A 65 -1.00 0.37 15.25
C ALA A 65 -0.67 -1.05 15.73
#